data_AF-A0A2A4G827-F1
#
_entry.id   AF-A0A2A4G827-F1
#
_cell.length_a   1.000
_cell.length_b   1.000
_cell.length_c   1.000
_cell.angle_alpha   90.00
_cell.angle_beta   90.00
_cell.angle_gamma   90.00
#
_symmetry.space_group_name_H-M   'P 1'
#
loop_
_entity.id
_entity.type
_entity.pdbx_description
1 polymer ?
#
loop_
_entity_poly.entity_id
_entity_poly.type
_entity_poly.pdbx_seq_one_letter_code
_entity_poly.pdbx_strand_id
1 'polypeptide(L)'
;MIRVYLDWNVISSLKRPDYKDIKDFISKHKKYFLIPYTPAHFTDLMKSYNPDNELFKEDLRTLEFLSDKHLLRWGKDGIEPLFGTPTEYFEGEKNKEDISELMDMEKVFKDLDESLDEIGFGEMSGLMKSLYQSQPSGIEITDENRDIMKKMFPNLKPNSNMWDLMKEIGPFSQKLLKDGKYYKDFRNSLGEYGFKLESNSGNWNYDEVIKNIDYFLLKQGTKMTFLEYVETTFKHKKEPVNQYEYYTTAYLMLDIIGYKIDKLPKPTDNMQNIQADGEHSFYGAHCDFFVAMDKKLRIKSEVLYNEFNVPTKIIEPNDLISELSKVIDDIDEKNDILGEAISFCQEDSFVESYSSQEGSNTETFAFKLPKFYFNYFNYVICTIYPEIEGLVLTFRKAFKNYSRFIYYTEAETLIDTITRCFGYDDLQELKIKKKEFVYEDKDITFEWIFEGGFIRLEKEENTRRPILNYVLSIKKEKK
;
A
#
# COMPACT_ATOMS: atom_id res chain seq x y z
N MET A 1 -9.40 3.96 14.16
CA MET A 1 -9.87 4.45 12.85
C MET A 1 -9.78 3.33 11.83
N ILE A 2 -10.67 3.38 10.83
CA ILE A 2 -10.73 2.49 9.67
C ILE A 2 -9.87 3.10 8.57
N ARG A 3 -8.93 2.34 8.01
CA ARG A 3 -8.00 2.84 6.99
C ARG A 3 -8.58 2.66 5.59
N VAL A 4 -8.70 3.74 4.84
CA VAL A 4 -9.28 3.74 3.50
C VAL A 4 -8.30 4.40 2.54
N TYR A 5 -7.78 3.62 1.59
CA TYR A 5 -6.96 4.15 0.50
C TYR A 5 -7.84 4.54 -0.66
N LEU A 6 -7.69 5.76 -1.17
CA LEU A 6 -8.43 6.25 -2.33
C LEU A 6 -7.46 6.44 -3.49
N ASP A 7 -7.71 5.79 -4.62
CA ASP A 7 -6.97 6.05 -5.85
C ASP A 7 -7.17 7.50 -6.34
N TRP A 8 -6.22 8.02 -7.13
CA TRP A 8 -6.24 9.41 -7.62
C TRP A 8 -7.52 9.74 -8.40
N ASN A 9 -8.03 8.80 -9.20
CA ASN A 9 -9.25 9.00 -9.98
C ASN A 9 -10.50 9.17 -9.10
N VAL A 10 -10.48 8.63 -7.87
CA VAL A 10 -11.55 8.80 -6.89
C VAL A 10 -11.43 10.18 -6.27
N ILE A 11 -10.24 10.54 -5.78
CA ILE A 11 -9.96 11.84 -5.15
C ILE A 11 -10.32 13.00 -6.07
N SER A 12 -9.81 12.98 -7.30
CA SER A 12 -10.10 14.00 -8.32
C SER A 12 -11.57 14.05 -8.74
N SER A 13 -12.34 12.98 -8.53
CA SER A 13 -13.78 12.95 -8.81
C SER A 13 -14.64 13.52 -7.69
N LEU A 14 -14.16 13.56 -6.44
CA LEU A 14 -14.93 14.02 -5.27
C LEU A 14 -15.32 15.51 -5.33
N LYS A 15 -14.68 16.31 -6.17
CA LYS A 15 -15.09 17.71 -6.43
C LYS A 15 -16.32 17.83 -7.33
N ARG A 16 -16.68 16.75 -8.05
CA ARG A 16 -17.81 16.75 -8.98
C ARG A 16 -19.14 16.58 -8.23
N PRO A 17 -20.23 17.21 -8.70
CA PRO A 17 -21.56 17.07 -8.09
C PRO A 17 -22.04 15.61 -7.97
N ASP A 18 -21.71 14.77 -8.96
CA ASP A 18 -22.11 13.35 -8.99
C ASP A 18 -21.54 12.53 -7.81
N TYR A 19 -20.48 13.02 -7.15
CA TYR A 19 -19.82 12.36 -6.02
C TYR A 19 -20.08 13.06 -4.68
N LYS A 20 -21.04 13.99 -4.66
CA LYS A 20 -21.36 14.78 -3.46
C LYS A 20 -21.74 13.90 -2.28
N ASP A 21 -22.57 12.88 -2.48
CA ASP A 21 -23.03 12.00 -1.40
C ASP A 21 -21.85 11.25 -0.75
N ILE A 22 -20.86 10.83 -1.54
CA ILE A 22 -19.64 10.18 -1.05
C ILE A 22 -18.80 11.20 -0.26
N LYS A 23 -18.63 12.42 -0.77
CA LYS A 23 -17.89 13.48 -0.07
C LYS A 23 -18.56 13.85 1.26
N ASP A 24 -19.89 13.97 1.27
CA ASP A 24 -20.68 14.30 2.46
C ASP A 24 -20.60 13.16 3.49
N PHE A 25 -20.65 11.90 3.04
CA PHE A 25 -20.44 10.73 3.89
C PHE A 25 -19.05 10.71 4.53
N ILE A 26 -17.99 10.88 3.74
CA ILE A 26 -16.61 10.97 4.26
C ILE A 26 -16.48 12.12 5.25
N SER A 27 -17.07 13.28 4.96
CA SER A 27 -17.04 14.46 5.82
C SER A 27 -17.73 14.19 7.17
N LYS A 28 -18.93 13.59 7.14
CA LYS A 28 -19.70 13.22 8.33
C LYS A 28 -18.95 12.23 9.23
N HIS A 29 -18.27 11.27 8.64
CA HIS A 29 -17.59 10.18 9.34
C HIS A 29 -16.06 10.36 9.43
N LYS A 30 -15.54 11.56 9.13
CA LYS A 30 -14.10 11.84 9.01
C LYS A 30 -13.29 11.40 10.23
N LYS A 31 -13.81 11.63 11.45
CA LYS A 31 -13.17 11.20 12.71
C LYS A 31 -12.97 9.68 12.83
N TYR A 32 -13.67 8.87 12.04
CA TYR A 32 -13.58 7.42 12.06
C TYR A 32 -12.67 6.86 10.97
N PHE A 33 -12.34 7.67 9.96
CA PHE A 33 -11.53 7.26 8.82
C PHE A 33 -10.12 7.81 8.88
N LEU A 34 -9.15 6.98 8.50
CA LEU A 34 -7.79 7.40 8.22
C LEU A 34 -7.53 7.17 6.73
N ILE A 35 -7.39 8.27 5.98
CA ILE A 35 -7.18 8.24 4.52
C ILE A 35 -5.75 8.73 4.26
N PRO A 36 -4.75 7.84 4.11
CA PRO A 36 -3.39 8.30 3.87
C PRO A 36 -3.23 8.78 2.42
N TYR A 37 -2.42 9.83 2.22
CA TYR A 37 -1.86 10.13 0.90
C TYR A 37 -0.44 9.54 0.79
N THR A 38 0.07 9.47 -0.43
CA THR A 38 1.32 8.76 -0.76
C THR A 38 2.05 9.45 -1.91
N PRO A 39 3.32 9.11 -2.17
CA PRO A 39 4.03 9.59 -3.36
C PRO A 39 3.30 9.28 -4.68
N ALA A 40 2.57 8.16 -4.78
CA ALA A 40 1.81 7.80 -5.97
C ALA A 40 0.73 8.84 -6.34
N HIS A 41 0.07 9.41 -5.33
CA HIS A 41 -0.89 10.51 -5.54
C HIS A 41 -0.22 11.74 -6.15
N PHE A 42 1.03 12.02 -5.76
CA PHE A 42 1.80 13.13 -6.32
C PHE A 42 2.29 12.83 -7.73
N THR A 43 2.69 11.59 -8.03
CA THR A 43 2.98 11.16 -9.41
C THR A 43 1.83 11.47 -10.36
N ASP A 44 0.58 11.29 -9.91
CA ASP A 44 -0.60 11.63 -10.72
C ASP A 44 -0.98 13.11 -10.70
N LEU A 45 -0.99 13.75 -9.53
CA LEU A 45 -1.33 15.17 -9.37
C LEU A 45 -0.38 16.07 -10.18
N MET A 46 0.92 15.78 -10.13
CA MET A 46 1.96 16.60 -10.78
C MET A 46 1.84 16.62 -12.31
N LYS A 47 1.16 15.66 -12.94
CA LYS A 47 0.87 15.67 -14.39
C LYS A 47 0.06 16.90 -14.81
N SER A 48 -0.70 17.49 -13.88
CA SER A 48 -1.50 18.69 -14.10
C SER A 48 -0.86 19.96 -13.52
N TYR A 49 0.35 19.86 -12.98
CA TYR A 49 0.99 20.99 -12.32
C TYR A 49 1.30 22.12 -13.29
N ASN A 50 0.75 23.28 -12.98
CA ASN A 50 1.09 24.56 -13.54
C ASN A 50 0.74 25.61 -12.48
N PRO A 51 1.61 26.60 -12.18
CA PRO A 51 1.33 27.65 -11.19
C PRO A 51 -0.04 28.35 -11.34
N ASP A 52 -0.52 28.47 -12.57
CA ASP A 52 -1.78 29.14 -12.92
C ASP A 52 -2.98 28.18 -13.02
N ASN A 53 -2.78 26.87 -12.78
CA ASN A 53 -3.86 25.89 -12.85
C ASN A 53 -4.66 25.85 -11.54
N GLU A 54 -5.81 26.50 -11.52
CA GLU A 54 -6.71 26.47 -10.35
C GLU A 54 -7.27 25.07 -10.04
N LEU A 55 -7.42 24.18 -11.04
CA LEU A 55 -7.86 22.80 -10.81
C LEU A 55 -6.82 22.01 -10.01
N PHE A 56 -5.53 22.25 -10.26
CA PHE A 56 -4.45 21.65 -9.49
C PHE A 56 -4.54 22.07 -8.02
N LYS A 57 -4.77 23.36 -7.75
CA LYS A 57 -4.92 23.89 -6.39
C LYS A 57 -6.14 23.30 -5.68
N GLU A 58 -7.25 23.13 -6.41
CA GLU A 58 -8.46 22.47 -5.87
C GLU A 58 -8.22 20.99 -5.56
N ASP A 59 -7.50 20.27 -6.42
CA ASP A 59 -7.15 18.86 -6.21
C ASP A 59 -6.21 18.69 -5.01
N LEU A 60 -5.21 19.56 -4.87
CA LEU A 60 -4.33 19.57 -3.70
C LEU A 60 -5.10 19.83 -2.39
N ARG A 61 -6.01 20.81 -2.38
CA ARG A 61 -6.89 21.07 -1.22
C ARG A 61 -7.82 19.89 -0.93
N THR A 62 -8.29 19.19 -1.95
CA THR A 62 -9.14 18.00 -1.76
C THR A 62 -8.34 16.87 -1.13
N LEU A 63 -7.11 16.63 -1.61
CA LEU A 63 -6.20 15.64 -1.02
C LEU A 63 -5.87 15.97 0.43
N GLU A 64 -5.57 17.23 0.74
CA GLU A 64 -5.31 17.70 2.11
C GLU A 64 -6.56 17.62 3.00
N PHE A 65 -7.73 17.96 2.47
CA PHE A 65 -8.98 17.74 3.19
C PHE A 65 -9.16 16.25 3.55
N LEU A 66 -8.89 15.32 2.64
CA LEU A 66 -9.11 13.90 2.91
C LEU A 66 -8.08 13.33 3.88
N SER A 67 -6.80 13.65 3.66
CA SER A 67 -5.69 13.03 4.37
C SER A 67 -5.22 13.77 5.60
N ASP A 68 -5.59 15.04 5.75
CA ASP A 68 -5.07 15.95 6.75
C ASP A 68 -3.54 16.05 6.62
N LYS A 69 -2.83 15.25 7.42
CA LYS A 69 -1.36 15.16 7.44
C LYS A 69 -0.85 13.73 7.34
N HIS A 70 -1.70 12.74 7.07
CA HIS A 70 -1.31 11.32 7.10
C HIS A 70 -0.61 10.94 5.80
N LEU A 71 0.72 10.92 5.83
CA LEU A 71 1.56 10.45 4.73
C LEU A 71 1.93 9.00 4.96
N LEU A 72 1.80 8.18 3.92
CA LEU A 72 2.34 6.83 3.86
C LEU A 72 3.32 6.76 2.70
N ARG A 73 4.57 6.38 2.97
CA ARG A 73 5.59 6.23 1.91
C ARG A 73 6.49 5.04 2.16
N TRP A 74 7.07 4.51 1.10
CA TRP A 74 8.19 3.60 1.22
C TRP A 74 9.48 4.39 1.47
N GLY A 75 10.13 4.14 2.61
CA GLY A 75 11.40 4.72 3.00
C GLY A 75 12.56 3.74 2.88
N LYS A 76 13.65 4.03 3.59
CA LYS A 76 14.89 3.22 3.51
C LYS A 76 14.69 1.82 4.09
N ASP A 77 14.02 1.75 5.24
CA ASP A 77 13.89 0.52 6.03
C ASP A 77 12.51 -0.15 5.87
N GLY A 78 11.63 0.40 5.02
CA GLY A 78 10.31 -0.14 4.74
C GLY A 78 9.22 0.92 4.73
N ILE A 79 8.00 0.52 5.06
CA ILE A 79 6.84 1.40 5.08
C ILE A 79 6.93 2.41 6.25
N GLU A 80 6.82 3.70 5.95
CA GLU A 80 6.91 4.80 6.90
C GLU A 80 5.56 5.53 7.03
N PRO A 81 4.88 5.45 8.19
CA PRO A 81 3.75 6.31 8.52
C PRO A 81 4.27 7.65 9.06
N LEU A 82 4.09 8.73 8.31
CA LEU A 82 4.62 10.04 8.63
C LEU A 82 3.51 11.10 8.75
N PHE A 83 3.87 12.22 9.36
CA PHE A 83 3.04 13.42 9.39
C PHE A 83 3.64 14.51 8.51
N GLY A 84 2.82 15.02 7.58
CA GLY A 84 3.09 16.18 6.75
C GLY A 84 1.90 16.41 5.84
N THR A 85 1.46 17.66 5.65
CA THR A 85 0.30 17.93 4.79
C THR A 85 0.67 17.71 3.32
N PRO A 86 -0.31 17.41 2.44
CA PRO A 86 -0.07 17.40 1.01
C PRO A 86 0.54 18.72 0.50
N THR A 87 0.16 19.87 1.04
CA THR A 87 0.78 21.15 0.68
C THR A 87 2.27 21.20 1.05
N GLU A 88 2.65 20.75 2.25
CA GLU A 88 4.06 20.68 2.66
C GLU A 88 4.86 19.72 1.77
N TYR A 89 4.29 18.56 1.45
CA TYR A 89 4.90 17.58 0.56
C TYR A 89 5.10 18.15 -0.85
N PHE A 90 4.07 18.78 -1.41
CA PHE A 90 4.12 19.44 -2.70
C PHE A 90 5.27 20.45 -2.79
N GLU A 91 5.38 21.34 -1.79
CA GLU A 91 6.40 22.38 -1.76
C GLU A 91 7.83 21.80 -1.74
N GLY A 92 8.01 20.62 -1.12
CA GLY A 92 9.27 19.88 -1.14
C GLY A 92 9.57 19.16 -2.45
N GLU A 93 8.55 18.71 -3.18
CA GLU A 93 8.72 17.96 -4.44
C GLU A 93 8.79 18.84 -5.69
N LYS A 94 8.12 20.01 -5.73
CA LYS A 94 7.90 20.79 -6.96
C LYS A 94 9.18 21.28 -7.67
N ASN A 95 10.29 21.35 -6.94
CA ASN A 95 11.59 21.83 -7.44
C ASN A 95 12.62 20.71 -7.57
N LYS A 96 12.26 19.44 -7.34
CA LYS A 96 13.20 18.34 -7.53
C LYS A 96 13.52 18.19 -9.02
N GLU A 97 14.81 18.09 -9.33
CA GLU A 97 15.29 17.85 -10.68
C GLU A 97 14.69 16.56 -11.24
N ASP A 98 14.32 16.58 -12.52
CA ASP A 98 13.80 15.40 -13.20
C ASP A 98 14.93 14.36 -13.29
N ILE A 99 14.80 13.26 -12.55
CA ILE A 99 15.76 12.15 -12.51
C ILE A 99 16.02 11.57 -13.90
N SER A 100 15.15 11.83 -14.89
CA SER A 100 15.44 11.48 -16.29
C SER A 100 16.73 12.10 -16.83
N GLU A 101 17.14 13.26 -16.33
CA GLU A 101 18.40 13.90 -16.73
C GLU A 101 19.62 13.11 -16.22
N LEU A 102 19.49 12.38 -15.11
CA LEU A 102 20.53 11.48 -14.59
C LEU A 102 20.65 10.17 -15.38
N MET A 103 19.67 9.86 -16.24
CA MET A 103 19.75 8.69 -17.13
C MET A 103 20.47 9.00 -18.45
N ASP A 104 20.76 10.27 -18.73
CA ASP A 104 21.61 10.67 -19.86
C ASP A 104 23.07 10.54 -19.43
N MET A 105 23.65 9.37 -19.70
CA MET A 105 25.03 9.06 -19.34
C MET A 105 26.05 9.98 -20.00
N GLU A 106 25.74 10.57 -21.16
CA GLU A 106 26.64 11.53 -21.80
C GLU A 106 26.61 12.86 -21.05
N LYS A 107 25.43 13.32 -20.63
CA LYS A 107 25.29 14.50 -19.77
C LYS A 107 25.94 14.28 -18.40
N VAL A 108 25.72 13.14 -17.75
CA VAL A 108 26.33 12.81 -16.45
C VAL A 108 27.86 12.81 -16.53
N PHE A 109 28.44 12.23 -17.59
CA PHE A 109 29.89 12.23 -17.76
C PHE A 109 30.43 13.62 -18.09
N LYS A 110 29.68 14.43 -18.84
CA LYS A 110 30.03 15.83 -19.12
C LYS A 110 29.99 16.70 -17.87
N ASP A 111 28.95 16.58 -17.06
CA ASP A 111 28.81 17.30 -15.80
C ASP A 111 29.90 16.86 -14.80
N LEU A 112 30.25 15.56 -14.81
CA LEU A 112 31.38 15.05 -14.06
C LEU A 112 32.70 15.65 -14.55
N ASP A 113 32.95 15.72 -15.85
CA ASP A 113 34.14 16.37 -16.42
C ASP A 113 34.25 17.83 -16.01
N GLU A 114 33.17 18.59 -16.16
CA GLU A 114 33.12 19.99 -15.76
C GLU A 114 33.42 20.17 -14.27
N SER A 115 32.90 19.28 -13.41
CA SER A 115 33.17 19.31 -11.97
C SER A 115 34.59 18.86 -11.58
N LEU A 116 35.17 17.92 -12.32
CA LEU A 116 36.51 17.36 -12.04
C LEU A 116 37.63 18.21 -12.63
N ASP A 117 37.36 18.95 -13.72
CA ASP A 117 38.27 19.95 -14.28
C ASP A 117 38.56 21.06 -13.28
N GLU A 118 37.57 21.47 -12.47
CA GLU A 118 37.75 22.48 -11.41
C GLU A 118 38.72 22.04 -10.31
N ILE A 119 38.92 20.73 -10.11
CA ILE A 119 39.82 20.16 -9.10
C ILE A 119 41.04 19.44 -9.70
N GLY A 120 41.27 19.55 -11.01
CA GLY A 120 42.46 19.03 -11.71
C GLY A 120 42.45 17.52 -12.03
N PHE A 121 41.26 16.89 -12.08
CA PHE A 121 41.06 15.46 -12.34
C PHE A 121 40.26 15.16 -13.63
N GLY A 122 40.21 16.08 -14.59
CA GLY A 122 39.42 15.97 -15.83
C GLY A 122 39.64 14.74 -16.71
N GLU A 123 40.75 14.01 -16.54
CA GLU A 123 41.04 12.80 -17.34
C GLU A 123 40.34 11.52 -16.81
N MET A 124 39.73 11.57 -15.62
CA MET A 124 39.14 10.40 -14.96
C MET A 124 37.92 9.83 -15.69
N SER A 125 37.09 10.68 -16.28
CA SER A 125 35.94 10.23 -17.08
C SER A 125 36.40 9.58 -18.39
N GLY A 126 37.48 10.11 -19.00
CA GLY A 126 38.10 9.56 -20.21
C GLY A 126 38.64 8.15 -19.97
N LEU A 127 39.24 7.91 -18.80
CA LEU A 127 39.65 6.58 -18.35
C LEU A 127 38.46 5.64 -18.15
N MET A 128 37.40 6.09 -17.47
CA MET A 128 36.17 5.30 -17.28
C MET A 128 35.49 4.95 -18.61
N LYS A 129 35.40 5.91 -19.53
CA LYS A 129 34.90 5.71 -20.89
C LYS A 129 35.74 4.68 -21.64
N SER A 130 37.07 4.79 -21.56
CA SER A 130 37.99 3.84 -22.19
C SER A 130 37.84 2.43 -21.62
N LEU A 131 37.64 2.30 -20.30
CA LEU A 131 37.36 1.02 -19.65
C LEU A 131 36.05 0.41 -20.18
N TYR A 132 34.96 1.17 -20.27
CA TYR A 132 33.71 0.66 -20.84
C TYR A 132 33.80 0.35 -22.34
N GLN A 133 34.61 1.09 -23.11
CA GLN A 133 34.87 0.78 -24.51
C GLN A 133 35.66 -0.54 -24.69
N SER A 134 36.45 -0.94 -23.69
CA SER A 134 37.22 -2.19 -23.71
C SER A 134 36.39 -3.44 -23.40
N GLN A 135 35.21 -3.28 -22.79
CA GLN A 135 34.34 -4.38 -22.41
C GLN A 135 33.27 -4.60 -23.49
N PRO A 136 32.96 -5.85 -23.88
CA PRO A 136 31.83 -6.12 -24.75
C PRO A 136 30.52 -5.75 -24.04
N SER A 137 29.47 -5.40 -24.81
CA SER A 137 28.15 -5.09 -24.25
C SER A 137 27.49 -6.27 -23.51
N GLY A 138 27.92 -7.50 -23.83
CA GLY A 138 27.30 -8.73 -23.31
C GLY A 138 25.96 -9.07 -23.95
N ILE A 139 25.52 -8.31 -24.95
CA ILE A 139 24.28 -8.52 -25.68
C ILE A 139 24.58 -9.19 -27.02
N GLU A 140 24.09 -10.42 -27.19
CA GLU A 140 24.17 -11.14 -28.46
C GLU A 140 23.00 -10.77 -29.37
N ILE A 141 23.30 -10.17 -30.52
CA ILE A 141 22.32 -9.89 -31.56
C ILE A 141 22.32 -11.06 -32.56
N THR A 142 21.27 -11.87 -32.52
CA THR A 142 21.02 -13.01 -33.41
C THR A 142 19.99 -12.62 -34.47
N ASP A 143 19.83 -13.44 -35.53
CA ASP A 143 18.78 -13.19 -36.52
C ASP A 143 17.37 -13.31 -35.93
N GLU A 144 17.20 -14.12 -34.88
CA GLU A 144 15.92 -14.32 -34.18
C GLU A 144 15.53 -13.11 -33.32
N ASN A 145 16.48 -12.41 -32.68
CA ASN A 145 16.19 -11.28 -31.81
C ASN A 145 16.47 -9.90 -32.45
N ARG A 146 16.99 -9.88 -33.68
CA ARG A 146 17.47 -8.66 -34.36
C ARG A 146 16.45 -7.52 -34.35
N ASP A 147 15.19 -7.81 -34.65
CA ASP A 147 14.17 -6.77 -34.78
C ASP A 147 13.80 -6.15 -33.43
N ILE A 148 13.68 -6.97 -32.37
CA ILE A 148 13.41 -6.46 -31.03
C ILE A 148 14.63 -5.73 -30.46
N MET A 149 15.84 -6.24 -30.71
CA MET A 149 17.08 -5.59 -30.30
C MET A 149 17.26 -4.24 -30.98
N LYS A 150 16.96 -4.13 -32.27
CA LYS A 150 16.99 -2.87 -33.02
C LYS A 150 15.94 -1.87 -32.53
N LYS A 151 14.83 -2.35 -31.97
CA LYS A 151 13.80 -1.49 -31.38
C LYS A 151 14.19 -0.96 -29.99
N MET A 152 14.87 -1.78 -29.19
CA MET A 152 15.37 -1.43 -27.86
C MET A 152 16.61 -0.54 -27.96
N PHE A 153 17.59 -0.94 -28.77
CA PHE A 153 18.90 -0.30 -28.91
C PHE A 153 19.25 -0.14 -30.41
N PRO A 154 18.63 0.82 -31.11
CA PRO A 154 18.79 1.01 -32.57
C PRO A 154 20.22 1.10 -33.08
N ASN A 155 21.15 1.61 -32.26
CA ASN A 155 22.54 1.81 -32.65
C ASN A 155 23.47 0.68 -32.22
N LEU A 156 22.96 -0.33 -31.50
CA LEU A 156 23.75 -1.46 -31.04
C LEU A 156 24.05 -2.42 -32.20
N LYS A 157 25.31 -2.84 -32.32
CA LYS A 157 25.82 -3.78 -33.32
C LYS A 157 26.34 -5.04 -32.63
N PRO A 158 26.51 -6.17 -33.35
CA PRO A 158 27.00 -7.43 -32.78
C PRO A 158 28.35 -7.33 -32.04
N ASN A 159 29.15 -6.30 -32.32
CA ASN A 159 30.44 -6.03 -31.69
C ASN A 159 30.46 -4.73 -30.87
N SER A 160 29.29 -4.23 -30.47
CA SER A 160 29.20 -3.06 -29.59
C SER A 160 29.81 -3.32 -28.23
N ASN A 161 30.44 -2.28 -27.68
CA ASN A 161 31.03 -2.31 -26.34
C ASN A 161 30.02 -1.84 -25.28
N MET A 162 30.42 -1.91 -24.01
CA MET A 162 29.59 -1.47 -22.89
C MET A 162 29.25 0.02 -22.99
N TRP A 163 30.16 0.85 -23.51
CA TRP A 163 29.89 2.28 -23.71
C TRP A 163 28.75 2.53 -24.73
N ASP A 164 28.72 1.75 -25.81
CA ASP A 164 27.62 1.82 -26.78
C ASP A 164 26.28 1.41 -26.18
N LEU A 165 26.26 0.40 -25.30
CA LEU A 165 25.06 0.01 -24.57
C LEU A 165 24.60 1.11 -23.59
N MET A 166 25.52 1.69 -22.81
CA MET A 166 25.20 2.73 -21.83
C MET A 166 24.55 3.96 -22.46
N LYS A 167 24.98 4.35 -23.67
CA LYS A 167 24.35 5.44 -24.43
C LYS A 167 22.91 5.13 -24.85
N GLU A 168 22.56 3.86 -25.04
CA GLU A 168 21.24 3.46 -25.52
C GLU A 168 20.25 3.17 -24.38
N ILE A 169 20.73 2.77 -23.19
CA ILE A 169 19.88 2.47 -22.01
C ILE A 169 19.05 3.68 -21.58
N GLY A 170 19.67 4.87 -21.49
CA GLY A 170 18.98 6.10 -21.09
C GLY A 170 17.80 6.43 -22.01
N PRO A 171 18.04 6.63 -23.33
CA PRO A 171 16.99 6.87 -24.31
C PRO A 171 15.93 5.77 -24.38
N PHE A 172 16.33 4.49 -24.24
CA PHE A 172 15.38 3.38 -24.16
C PHE A 172 14.45 3.52 -22.95
N SER A 173 15.01 3.72 -21.76
CA SER A 173 14.27 3.90 -20.51
C SER A 173 13.32 5.09 -20.59
N GLN A 174 13.80 6.24 -21.11
CA GLN A 174 12.96 7.43 -21.29
C GLN A 174 11.78 7.19 -22.22
N LYS A 175 12.00 6.56 -23.38
CA LYS A 175 10.91 6.21 -24.30
C LYS A 175 9.95 5.23 -23.68
N LEU A 176 10.44 4.20 -23.00
CA LEU A 176 9.60 3.20 -22.36
C LEU A 176 8.69 3.83 -21.29
N LEU A 177 9.25 4.71 -20.45
CA LEU A 177 8.53 5.33 -19.34
C LEU A 177 7.57 6.44 -19.81
N LYS A 178 8.01 7.31 -20.73
CA LYS A 178 7.29 8.55 -21.07
C LYS A 178 6.52 8.50 -22.39
N ASP A 179 6.86 7.62 -23.34
CA ASP A 179 6.17 7.51 -24.64
C ASP A 179 5.20 6.32 -24.66
N GLY A 180 3.91 6.62 -24.51
CA GLY A 180 2.84 5.62 -24.51
C GLY A 180 2.69 4.83 -25.82
N LYS A 181 3.03 5.43 -26.97
CA LYS A 181 3.00 4.72 -28.26
C LYS A 181 4.16 3.75 -28.34
N TYR A 182 5.37 4.19 -27.99
CA TYR A 182 6.54 3.33 -27.95
C TYR A 182 6.32 2.13 -27.02
N TYR A 183 5.78 2.35 -25.82
CA TYR A 183 5.47 1.28 -24.88
C TYR A 183 4.45 0.27 -25.41
N LYS A 184 3.35 0.74 -26.03
CA LYS A 184 2.38 -0.15 -26.71
C LYS A 184 3.04 -0.98 -27.79
N ASP A 185 3.81 -0.32 -28.65
CA ASP A 185 4.48 -0.99 -29.75
C ASP A 185 5.48 -2.02 -29.19
N PHE A 186 6.23 -1.70 -28.15
CA PHE A 186 7.17 -2.59 -27.49
C PHE A 186 6.49 -3.84 -26.91
N ARG A 187 5.41 -3.67 -26.14
CA ARG A 187 4.60 -4.80 -25.64
C ARG A 187 4.01 -5.64 -26.77
N ASN A 188 3.51 -5.02 -27.83
CA ASN A 188 2.98 -5.75 -28.98
C ASN A 188 4.06 -6.61 -29.64
N SER A 189 5.29 -6.10 -29.79
CA SER A 189 6.40 -6.91 -30.30
C SER A 189 6.71 -8.10 -29.40
N LEU A 190 6.71 -7.94 -28.06
CA LEU A 190 6.89 -9.09 -27.16
C LEU A 190 5.84 -10.18 -27.41
N GLY A 191 4.60 -9.79 -27.68
CA GLY A 191 3.55 -10.73 -28.03
C GLY A 191 3.71 -11.42 -29.38
N GLU A 192 4.31 -10.76 -30.37
CA GLU A 192 4.67 -11.38 -31.67
C GLU A 192 5.75 -12.46 -31.50
N TYR A 193 6.65 -12.30 -30.51
CA TYR A 193 7.63 -13.31 -30.09
C TYR A 193 7.05 -14.39 -29.17
N GLY A 194 5.72 -14.47 -29.02
CA GLY A 194 5.05 -15.50 -28.23
C GLY A 194 4.93 -15.20 -26.74
N PHE A 195 5.46 -14.06 -26.26
CA PHE A 195 5.32 -13.63 -24.86
C PHE A 195 3.99 -12.89 -24.65
N LYS A 196 2.88 -13.59 -24.89
CA LYS A 196 1.51 -13.06 -24.73
C LYS A 196 0.55 -14.16 -24.30
N LEU A 197 -0.23 -13.88 -23.26
CA LEU A 197 -1.30 -14.76 -22.83
C LEU A 197 -2.40 -14.93 -23.89
N GLU A 198 -3.13 -16.04 -23.78
CA GLU A 198 -4.27 -16.32 -24.64
C GLU A 198 -5.36 -15.23 -24.57
N SER A 199 -6.16 -15.09 -25.63
CA SER A 199 -7.17 -14.03 -25.72
C SER A 199 -8.25 -14.11 -24.64
N ASN A 200 -8.52 -15.30 -24.10
CA ASN A 200 -9.49 -15.50 -23.01
C ASN A 200 -8.93 -15.21 -21.62
N SER A 201 -7.64 -14.87 -21.49
CA SER A 201 -7.02 -14.58 -20.19
C SER A 201 -7.71 -13.49 -19.40
N GLY A 202 -8.39 -12.56 -20.08
CA GLY A 202 -9.22 -11.54 -19.45
C GLY A 202 -10.44 -12.08 -18.67
N ASN A 203 -10.83 -13.34 -18.81
CA ASN A 203 -12.00 -13.92 -18.16
C ASN A 203 -11.65 -14.93 -17.07
N TRP A 204 -10.37 -15.12 -16.76
CA TRP A 204 -9.95 -15.98 -15.65
C TRP A 204 -10.43 -15.42 -14.31
N ASN A 205 -10.78 -16.31 -13.38
CA ASN A 205 -11.02 -15.92 -12.00
C ASN A 205 -9.70 -15.47 -11.36
N TYR A 206 -9.75 -14.46 -10.48
CA TYR A 206 -8.54 -13.82 -9.95
C TYR A 206 -7.61 -14.81 -9.23
N ASP A 207 -8.17 -15.83 -8.59
CA ASP A 207 -7.47 -16.88 -7.83
C ASP A 207 -6.79 -17.93 -8.72
N GLU A 208 -7.13 -17.97 -10.00
CA GLU A 208 -6.54 -18.89 -10.98
C GLU A 208 -5.46 -18.21 -11.85
N VAL A 209 -5.37 -16.88 -11.83
CA VAL A 209 -4.52 -16.10 -12.76
C VAL A 209 -3.06 -16.49 -12.66
N ILE A 210 -2.47 -16.48 -11.45
CA ILE A 210 -1.04 -16.76 -11.26
C ILE A 210 -0.71 -18.18 -11.72
N LYS A 211 -1.53 -19.17 -11.33
CA LYS A 211 -1.39 -20.56 -11.77
C LYS A 211 -1.48 -20.71 -13.29
N ASN A 212 -2.37 -19.98 -13.95
CA ASN A 212 -2.48 -19.98 -15.41
C ASN A 212 -1.26 -19.34 -16.08
N ILE A 213 -0.70 -18.28 -15.48
CA ILE A 213 0.56 -17.68 -15.92
C ILE A 213 1.73 -18.64 -15.75
N ASP A 214 1.83 -19.35 -14.62
CA ASP A 214 2.86 -20.37 -14.39
C ASP A 214 2.84 -21.42 -15.49
N TYR A 215 1.64 -21.95 -15.81
CA TYR A 215 1.47 -22.92 -16.89
C TYR A 215 1.88 -22.36 -18.25
N PHE A 216 1.58 -21.08 -18.52
CA PHE A 216 2.03 -20.40 -19.73
C PHE A 216 3.57 -20.30 -19.78
N LEU A 217 4.22 -19.87 -18.70
CA LEU A 217 5.68 -19.75 -18.61
C LEU A 217 6.37 -21.11 -18.79
N LEU A 218 5.84 -22.17 -18.15
CA LEU A 218 6.30 -23.54 -18.35
C LEU A 218 6.23 -23.98 -19.82
N LYS A 219 5.13 -23.65 -20.53
CA LYS A 219 4.98 -23.93 -21.97
C LYS A 219 5.96 -23.17 -22.85
N GLN A 220 6.33 -21.95 -22.46
CA GLN A 220 7.36 -21.16 -23.14
C GLN A 220 8.78 -21.65 -22.85
N GLY A 221 8.94 -22.70 -22.03
CA GLY A 221 10.23 -23.31 -21.75
C GLY A 221 11.07 -22.57 -20.71
N THR A 222 10.52 -21.56 -20.01
CA THR A 222 11.25 -20.81 -18.97
C THR A 222 11.55 -21.67 -17.75
N LYS A 223 10.71 -22.67 -17.48
CA LYS A 223 10.74 -23.53 -16.26
C LYS A 223 10.64 -22.72 -14.95
N MET A 224 10.02 -21.54 -14.99
CA MET A 224 9.83 -20.66 -13.84
C MET A 224 8.34 -20.42 -13.59
N THR A 225 7.97 -20.28 -12.33
CA THR A 225 6.72 -19.64 -11.91
C THR A 225 6.77 -18.13 -12.20
N PHE A 226 5.62 -17.47 -12.13
CA PHE A 226 5.48 -16.04 -12.28
C PHE A 226 6.33 -15.28 -11.26
N LEU A 227 6.28 -15.70 -9.99
CA LEU A 227 7.04 -15.07 -8.91
C LEU A 227 8.56 -15.25 -9.09
N GLU A 228 9.02 -16.45 -9.48
CA GLU A 228 10.43 -16.67 -9.83
C GLU A 228 10.83 -15.84 -11.06
N TYR A 229 9.94 -15.68 -12.03
CA TYR A 229 10.18 -14.83 -13.19
C TYR A 229 10.35 -13.36 -12.79
N VAL A 230 9.52 -12.85 -11.88
CA VAL A 230 9.67 -11.51 -11.29
C VAL A 230 11.01 -11.40 -10.55
N GLU A 231 11.42 -12.40 -9.77
CA GLU A 231 12.73 -12.39 -9.09
C GLU A 231 13.90 -12.24 -10.07
N THR A 232 13.75 -12.73 -11.31
CA THR A 232 14.82 -12.61 -12.31
C THR A 232 15.19 -11.17 -12.65
N THR A 233 14.25 -10.22 -12.51
CA THR A 233 14.52 -8.80 -12.78
C THR A 233 15.50 -8.20 -11.77
N PHE A 234 15.72 -8.87 -10.63
CA PHE A 234 16.58 -8.40 -9.55
C PHE A 234 17.87 -9.22 -9.38
N LYS A 235 18.14 -10.21 -10.25
CA LYS A 235 19.31 -11.13 -10.13
C LYS A 235 20.67 -10.44 -10.00
N HIS A 236 20.82 -9.26 -10.58
CA HIS A 236 22.06 -8.49 -10.56
C HIS A 236 22.10 -7.41 -9.47
N LYS A 237 21.04 -7.30 -8.66
CA LYS A 237 20.98 -6.36 -7.54
C LYS A 237 21.86 -6.89 -6.41
N LYS A 238 22.69 -6.00 -5.85
CA LYS A 238 23.56 -6.33 -4.70
C LYS A 238 22.78 -6.48 -3.40
N GLU A 239 21.72 -5.69 -3.26
CA GLU A 239 20.84 -5.70 -2.08
C GLU A 239 19.63 -6.60 -2.32
N PRO A 240 19.09 -7.24 -1.27
CA PRO A 240 17.84 -7.98 -1.37
C PRO A 240 16.73 -7.10 -1.98
N VAL A 241 15.93 -7.70 -2.87
CA VAL A 241 14.73 -7.03 -3.38
C VAL A 241 13.79 -6.76 -2.21
N ASN A 242 13.32 -5.51 -2.11
CA ASN A 242 12.41 -5.14 -1.04
C ASN A 242 10.95 -5.37 -1.46
N GLN A 243 10.03 -5.35 -0.48
CA GLN A 243 8.62 -5.68 -0.71
C GLN A 243 7.94 -4.73 -1.72
N TYR A 244 8.31 -3.44 -1.71
CA TYR A 244 7.77 -2.44 -2.63
C TYR A 244 8.19 -2.71 -4.08
N GLU A 245 9.49 -2.89 -4.31
CA GLU A 245 10.04 -3.19 -5.63
C GLU A 245 9.47 -4.49 -6.19
N TYR A 246 9.39 -5.52 -5.35
CA TYR A 246 8.87 -6.82 -5.73
C TYR A 246 7.40 -6.73 -6.15
N TYR A 247 6.56 -6.12 -5.31
CA TYR A 247 5.12 -6.00 -5.57
C TYR A 247 4.83 -5.15 -6.81
N THR A 248 5.44 -3.97 -6.93
CA THR A 248 5.21 -3.06 -8.06
C THR A 248 5.72 -3.66 -9.37
N THR A 249 6.81 -4.43 -9.33
CA THR A 249 7.30 -5.17 -10.51
C THR A 249 6.38 -6.32 -10.88
N ALA A 250 5.89 -7.09 -9.91
CA ALA A 250 4.88 -8.13 -10.17
C ALA A 250 3.63 -7.52 -10.83
N TYR A 251 3.16 -6.38 -10.32
CA TYR A 251 2.01 -5.67 -10.90
C TYR A 251 2.24 -5.25 -12.35
N LEU A 252 3.42 -4.68 -12.65
CA LEU A 252 3.82 -4.31 -14.01
C LEU A 252 3.95 -5.55 -14.92
N MET A 253 4.47 -6.67 -14.41
CA MET A 253 4.65 -7.89 -15.18
C MET A 253 3.33 -8.54 -15.62
N LEU A 254 2.26 -8.39 -14.84
CA LEU A 254 0.91 -8.77 -15.28
C LEU A 254 0.52 -8.04 -16.57
N ASP A 255 0.85 -6.75 -16.68
CA ASP A 255 0.55 -5.97 -17.87
C ASP A 255 1.45 -6.36 -19.06
N ILE A 256 2.75 -6.55 -18.82
CA ILE A 256 3.74 -6.93 -19.86
C ILE A 256 3.42 -8.30 -20.46
N ILE A 257 3.07 -9.30 -19.64
CA ILE A 257 2.75 -10.65 -20.13
C ILE A 257 1.40 -10.73 -20.86
N GLY A 258 0.59 -9.68 -20.73
CA GLY A 258 -0.66 -9.54 -21.48
C GLY A 258 -1.93 -9.76 -20.66
N TYR A 259 -1.85 -9.81 -19.33
CA TYR A 259 -3.03 -9.90 -18.46
C TYR A 259 -3.62 -8.51 -18.18
N LYS A 260 -4.89 -8.30 -18.55
CA LYS A 260 -5.63 -7.03 -18.32
C LYS A 260 -4.85 -5.78 -18.78
N ILE A 261 -4.16 -5.92 -19.93
CA ILE A 261 -3.37 -4.90 -20.64
C ILE A 261 -4.02 -3.52 -20.59
N ASP A 262 -3.26 -2.51 -20.17
CA ASP A 262 -3.70 -1.12 -20.27
C ASP A 262 -3.78 -0.65 -21.74
N LYS A 263 -4.91 0.01 -22.08
CA LYS A 263 -5.15 0.53 -23.43
C LYS A 263 -4.44 1.86 -23.66
N LEU A 264 -4.04 2.56 -22.59
CA LEU A 264 -3.42 3.89 -22.58
C LEU A 264 -4.09 4.84 -23.60
N PRO A 265 -5.40 5.10 -23.47
CA PRO A 265 -6.18 5.77 -24.52
C PRO A 265 -5.78 7.22 -24.77
N LYS A 266 -5.23 7.93 -23.79
CA LYS A 266 -4.86 9.34 -23.92
C LYS A 266 -3.40 9.47 -24.38
N PRO A 267 -3.04 10.57 -25.08
CA PRO A 267 -1.65 10.84 -25.46
C PRO A 267 -0.69 10.94 -24.28
N THR A 268 -1.20 11.33 -23.11
CA THR A 268 -0.46 11.43 -21.85
C THR A 268 -0.29 10.10 -21.13
N ASP A 269 -1.00 9.05 -21.57
CA ASP A 269 -0.96 7.75 -20.90
C ASP A 269 0.28 6.97 -21.36
N ASN A 270 1.11 6.57 -20.42
CA ASN A 270 2.37 5.87 -20.64
C ASN A 270 2.62 4.81 -19.55
N MET A 271 3.81 4.19 -19.56
CA MET A 271 4.15 3.15 -18.58
C MET A 271 4.16 3.67 -17.13
N GLN A 272 4.46 4.96 -16.90
CA GLN A 272 4.40 5.54 -15.55
C GLN A 272 2.98 5.54 -14.98
N ASN A 273 1.93 5.56 -15.80
CA ASN A 273 0.56 5.37 -15.31
C ASN A 273 0.38 3.96 -14.73
N ILE A 274 0.89 2.94 -15.41
CA ILE A 274 0.81 1.54 -14.95
C ILE A 274 1.65 1.34 -13.69
N GLN A 275 2.79 2.02 -13.60
CA GLN A 275 3.61 2.04 -12.40
C GLN A 275 2.87 2.71 -11.23
N ALA A 276 2.31 3.91 -11.44
CA ALA A 276 1.54 4.62 -10.42
C ALA A 276 0.34 3.79 -9.94
N ASP A 277 -0.38 3.11 -10.84
CA ASP A 277 -1.43 2.15 -10.51
C ASP A 277 -0.90 1.02 -9.59
N GLY A 278 0.28 0.47 -9.91
CA GLY A 278 0.94 -0.53 -9.06
C GLY A 278 1.34 -0.01 -7.69
N GLU A 279 1.76 1.25 -7.61
CA GLU A 279 2.07 1.93 -6.35
C GLU A 279 0.80 2.19 -5.53
N HIS A 280 -0.29 2.65 -6.14
CA HIS A 280 -1.60 2.78 -5.47
C HIS A 280 -2.09 1.44 -4.93
N SER A 281 -1.96 0.37 -5.74
CA SER A 281 -2.27 -1.00 -5.32
C SER A 281 -1.42 -1.44 -4.11
N PHE A 282 -0.11 -1.17 -4.14
CA PHE A 282 0.80 -1.48 -3.04
C PHE A 282 0.42 -0.74 -1.75
N TYR A 283 0.24 0.58 -1.81
CA TYR A 283 -0.14 1.35 -0.63
C TYR A 283 -1.55 1.02 -0.13
N GLY A 284 -2.46 0.67 -1.04
CA GLY A 284 -3.77 0.10 -0.73
C GLY A 284 -3.66 -1.14 0.16
N ALA A 285 -2.64 -1.99 -0.03
CA ALA A 285 -2.41 -3.22 0.74
C ALA A 285 -2.08 -2.96 2.22
N HIS A 286 -1.83 -1.70 2.61
CA HIS A 286 -1.67 -1.29 4.00
C HIS A 286 -2.98 -0.83 4.65
N CYS A 287 -4.06 -0.68 3.88
CA CYS A 287 -5.36 -0.18 4.35
C CYS A 287 -6.39 -1.31 4.53
N ASP A 288 -7.49 -1.00 5.21
CA ASP A 288 -8.62 -1.94 5.37
C ASP A 288 -9.43 -2.00 4.06
N PHE A 289 -9.56 -0.87 3.37
CA PHE A 289 -10.21 -0.72 2.08
C PHE A 289 -9.29 -0.06 1.06
N PHE A 290 -9.38 -0.51 -0.20
CA PHE A 290 -8.82 0.14 -1.36
C PHE A 290 -9.94 0.51 -2.35
N VAL A 291 -10.13 1.80 -2.59
CA VAL A 291 -11.19 2.32 -3.46
C VAL A 291 -10.57 2.83 -4.75
N ALA A 292 -10.97 2.24 -5.89
CA ALA A 292 -10.50 2.65 -7.20
C ALA A 292 -11.62 2.62 -8.24
N MET A 293 -11.70 3.63 -9.11
CA MET A 293 -12.68 3.65 -10.21
C MET A 293 -12.22 2.76 -11.37
N ASP A 294 -10.91 2.66 -11.63
CA ASP A 294 -10.37 1.86 -12.73
C ASP A 294 -10.56 0.35 -12.49
N LYS A 295 -11.27 -0.30 -13.41
CA LYS A 295 -11.59 -1.73 -13.32
C LYS A 295 -10.36 -2.63 -13.46
N LYS A 296 -9.36 -2.26 -14.28
CA LYS A 296 -8.15 -3.07 -14.47
C LYS A 296 -7.23 -2.95 -13.27
N LEU A 297 -7.11 -1.76 -12.69
CA LEU A 297 -6.41 -1.55 -11.42
C LEU A 297 -6.98 -2.45 -10.33
N ARG A 298 -8.31 -2.44 -10.16
CA ARG A 298 -8.98 -3.31 -9.19
C ARG A 298 -8.70 -4.79 -9.45
N ILE A 299 -8.87 -5.27 -10.69
CA ILE A 299 -8.67 -6.69 -11.02
C ILE A 299 -7.22 -7.13 -10.82
N LYS A 300 -6.23 -6.35 -11.27
CA LYS A 300 -4.81 -6.70 -11.07
C LYS A 300 -4.43 -6.68 -9.59
N SER A 301 -4.98 -5.73 -8.83
CA SER A 301 -4.80 -5.67 -7.38
C SER A 301 -5.42 -6.87 -6.68
N GLU A 302 -6.61 -7.32 -7.11
CA GLU A 302 -7.28 -8.51 -6.54
C GLU A 302 -6.45 -9.79 -6.75
N VAL A 303 -5.86 -9.96 -7.95
CA VAL A 303 -4.93 -11.06 -8.23
C VAL A 303 -3.74 -11.06 -7.28
N LEU A 304 -3.06 -9.91 -7.13
CA LEU A 304 -1.89 -9.84 -6.26
C LEU A 304 -2.23 -9.91 -4.77
N TYR A 305 -3.37 -9.34 -4.36
CA TYR A 305 -3.83 -9.45 -2.98
C TYR A 305 -4.15 -10.90 -2.63
N ASN A 306 -4.76 -11.66 -3.55
CA ASN A 306 -4.95 -13.08 -3.38
C ASN A 306 -3.60 -13.83 -3.27
N GLU A 307 -2.69 -13.60 -4.22
CA GLU A 307 -1.38 -14.26 -4.25
C GLU A 307 -0.55 -13.98 -2.98
N PHE A 308 -0.57 -12.75 -2.50
CA PHE A 308 0.19 -12.32 -1.32
C PHE A 308 -0.62 -12.39 -0.01
N ASN A 309 -1.80 -13.01 -0.02
CA ASN A 309 -2.68 -13.14 1.15
C ASN A 309 -3.00 -11.82 1.86
N VAL A 310 -3.23 -10.75 1.09
CA VAL A 310 -3.61 -9.42 1.57
C VAL A 310 -5.13 -9.32 1.67
N PRO A 311 -5.72 -9.18 2.87
CA PRO A 311 -7.17 -9.16 3.08
C PRO A 311 -7.84 -7.80 2.85
N THR A 312 -7.10 -6.81 2.32
CA THR A 312 -7.64 -5.49 2.02
C THR A 312 -8.81 -5.61 1.05
N LYS A 313 -9.94 -5.00 1.38
CA LYS A 313 -11.14 -5.08 0.55
C LYS A 313 -11.08 -4.05 -0.58
N ILE A 314 -11.10 -4.52 -1.82
CA ILE A 314 -11.11 -3.67 -3.01
C ILE A 314 -12.55 -3.37 -3.40
N ILE A 315 -12.89 -2.09 -3.56
CA ILE A 315 -14.24 -1.64 -3.91
C ILE A 315 -14.21 -0.52 -4.96
N GLU A 316 -15.34 -0.31 -5.63
CA GLU A 316 -15.55 0.90 -6.45
C GLU A 316 -16.22 2.03 -5.65
N PRO A 317 -16.13 3.28 -6.11
CA PRO A 317 -16.71 4.42 -5.38
C PRO A 317 -18.21 4.28 -5.08
N ASN A 318 -18.98 3.66 -5.98
CA ASN A 318 -20.42 3.48 -5.80
C ASN A 318 -20.76 2.57 -4.60
N ASP A 319 -19.86 1.66 -4.24
CA ASP A 319 -20.04 0.75 -3.11
C ASP A 319 -19.47 1.32 -1.80
N LEU A 320 -18.78 2.48 -1.83
CA LEU A 320 -18.08 3.03 -0.67
C LEU A 320 -19.00 3.22 0.52
N ILE A 321 -20.16 3.86 0.31
CA ILE A 321 -21.10 4.16 1.41
C ILE A 321 -21.68 2.86 1.97
N SER A 322 -22.12 1.95 1.09
CA SER A 322 -22.76 0.70 1.51
C SER A 322 -21.78 -0.21 2.25
N GLU A 323 -20.50 -0.23 1.85
CA GLU A 323 -19.48 -1.06 2.46
C GLU A 323 -18.91 -0.48 3.76
N LEU A 324 -18.62 0.82 3.80
CA LEU A 324 -18.12 1.45 5.02
C LEU A 324 -19.20 1.53 6.11
N SER A 325 -20.46 1.76 5.76
CA SER A 325 -21.55 1.80 6.75
C SER A 325 -21.74 0.48 7.48
N LYS A 326 -21.40 -0.67 6.87
CA LYS A 326 -21.48 -1.99 7.52
C LYS A 326 -20.45 -2.16 8.64
N VAL A 327 -19.31 -1.48 8.52
CA VAL A 327 -18.14 -1.71 9.38
C VAL A 327 -17.86 -0.55 10.34
N ILE A 328 -18.53 0.59 10.18
CA ILE A 328 -18.50 1.68 11.15
C ILE A 328 -19.28 1.26 12.39
N ASP A 329 -18.72 1.61 13.53
CA ASP A 329 -19.39 1.47 14.81
C ASP A 329 -20.07 2.77 15.21
N ASP A 330 -21.39 2.72 15.34
CA ASP A 330 -22.19 3.86 15.78
C ASP A 330 -22.07 4.03 17.29
N ILE A 331 -21.04 4.77 17.69
CA ILE A 331 -20.71 4.99 19.09
C ILE A 331 -21.76 5.87 19.79
N ASP A 332 -22.43 6.76 19.04
CA ASP A 332 -23.28 7.80 19.62
C ASP A 332 -24.66 7.25 20.03
N GLU A 333 -25.07 6.11 19.45
CA GLU A 333 -26.34 5.43 19.73
C GLU A 333 -26.20 4.20 20.64
N LYS A 334 -25.02 3.94 21.23
CA LYS A 334 -24.79 2.76 22.08
C LYS A 334 -25.44 2.88 23.45
N ASN A 335 -26.32 1.93 23.77
CA ASN A 335 -26.96 1.81 25.08
C ASN A 335 -26.47 0.62 25.92
N ASP A 336 -25.98 -0.46 25.30
CA ASP A 336 -25.48 -1.66 25.99
C ASP A 336 -24.14 -2.12 25.42
N ILE A 337 -23.07 -1.45 25.86
CA ILE A 337 -21.71 -1.70 25.38
C ILE A 337 -21.21 -3.11 25.77
N LEU A 338 -21.55 -3.57 26.98
CA LEU A 338 -21.10 -4.85 27.51
C LEU A 338 -21.83 -6.02 26.84
N GLY A 339 -23.15 -5.96 26.71
CA GLY A 339 -23.93 -6.97 26.01
C GLY A 339 -23.50 -7.10 24.56
N GLU A 340 -23.21 -5.98 23.88
CA GLU A 340 -22.64 -5.98 22.54
C GLU A 340 -21.25 -6.65 22.50
N ALA A 341 -20.35 -6.30 23.42
CA ALA A 341 -19.02 -6.90 23.50
C ALA A 341 -19.07 -8.43 23.61
N ILE A 342 -19.96 -8.95 24.47
CA ILE A 342 -20.18 -10.40 24.64
C ILE A 342 -20.78 -11.02 23.37
N SER A 343 -21.68 -10.29 22.69
CA SER A 343 -22.36 -10.77 21.48
C SER A 343 -21.41 -11.05 20.31
N PHE A 344 -20.20 -10.50 20.30
CA PHE A 344 -19.22 -10.78 19.25
C PHE A 344 -18.62 -12.19 19.30
N CYS A 345 -18.76 -12.90 20.43
CA CYS A 345 -18.24 -14.26 20.59
C CYS A 345 -19.24 -15.30 20.05
N GLN A 346 -19.57 -15.20 18.76
CA GLN A 346 -20.50 -16.09 18.05
C GLN A 346 -19.78 -16.99 17.03
N GLU A 347 -20.38 -18.13 16.70
CA GLU A 347 -19.81 -19.15 15.82
C GLU A 347 -19.47 -18.61 14.42
N ASP A 348 -20.33 -17.76 13.84
CA ASP A 348 -20.12 -17.15 12.51
C ASP A 348 -18.89 -16.22 12.44
N SER A 349 -18.40 -15.74 13.59
CA SER A 349 -17.24 -14.86 13.70
C SER A 349 -15.96 -15.61 14.09
N PHE A 350 -16.04 -16.93 14.32
CA PHE A 350 -14.93 -17.75 14.81
C PHE A 350 -13.79 -17.84 13.78
N VAL A 351 -12.55 -17.73 14.28
CA VAL A 351 -11.34 -17.79 13.45
C VAL A 351 -10.50 -19.00 13.85
N GLU A 352 -10.20 -19.15 15.14
CA GLU A 352 -9.33 -20.21 15.66
C GLU A 352 -9.48 -20.34 17.19
N SER A 353 -9.11 -21.51 17.73
CA SER A 353 -9.09 -21.79 19.17
C SER A 353 -7.74 -22.37 19.60
N TYR A 354 -7.38 -22.09 20.85
CA TYR A 354 -6.16 -22.57 21.48
C TYR A 354 -6.53 -23.20 22.83
N SER A 355 -6.16 -24.47 23.00
CA SER A 355 -6.08 -25.10 24.31
C SER A 355 -4.71 -24.76 24.93
N SER A 356 -4.68 -24.54 26.24
CA SER A 356 -3.43 -24.31 26.98
C SER A 356 -2.38 -25.41 26.74
N GLN A 357 -1.11 -25.04 26.90
CA GLN A 357 -0.04 -26.01 27.15
C GLN A 357 -0.13 -26.49 28.61
N GLU A 358 0.17 -27.78 28.81
CA GLU A 358 0.12 -28.55 30.06
C GLU A 358 -0.10 -27.76 31.37
N GLY A 359 -1.32 -27.79 31.91
CA GLY A 359 -1.58 -27.48 33.33
C GLY A 359 -2.66 -26.44 33.66
N SER A 360 -3.17 -25.63 32.72
CA SER A 360 -4.29 -24.71 32.96
C SER A 360 -5.55 -25.12 32.20
N ASN A 361 -6.73 -25.17 32.81
CA ASN A 361 -7.99 -25.43 32.08
C ASN A 361 -8.52 -24.18 31.33
N THR A 362 -7.63 -23.34 30.79
CA THR A 362 -8.01 -22.11 30.07
C THR A 362 -8.30 -22.41 28.60
N GLU A 363 -9.46 -21.95 28.14
CA GLU A 363 -9.87 -22.02 26.74
C GLU A 363 -9.79 -20.64 26.11
N THR A 364 -9.10 -20.52 24.97
CA THR A 364 -8.97 -19.26 24.23
C THR A 364 -9.56 -19.39 22.84
N PHE A 365 -10.39 -18.43 22.46
CA PHE A 365 -11.06 -18.36 21.15
C PHE A 365 -10.84 -16.99 20.52
N ALA A 366 -10.49 -16.93 19.24
CA ALA A 366 -10.35 -15.68 18.50
C ALA A 366 -11.50 -15.50 17.51
N PHE A 367 -12.08 -14.30 17.50
CA PHE A 367 -13.20 -13.94 16.63
C PHE A 367 -12.89 -12.68 15.82
N LYS A 368 -13.25 -12.68 14.53
CA LYS A 368 -13.21 -11.50 13.67
C LYS A 368 -14.49 -10.69 13.87
N LEU A 369 -14.34 -9.40 14.13
CA LEU A 369 -15.50 -8.55 14.37
C LEU A 369 -16.23 -8.21 13.06
N PRO A 370 -17.59 -8.14 13.07
CA PRO A 370 -18.37 -7.75 11.89
C PRO A 370 -18.21 -6.27 11.54
N LYS A 371 -17.76 -5.46 12.50
CA LYS A 371 -17.46 -4.03 12.38
C LYS A 371 -16.20 -3.67 13.16
N PHE A 372 -15.64 -2.49 12.91
CA PHE A 372 -14.53 -1.98 13.71
C PHE A 372 -15.06 -1.46 15.03
N TYR A 373 -15.02 -2.26 16.10
CA TYR A 373 -15.49 -1.84 17.42
C TYR A 373 -14.70 -0.62 17.92
N PHE A 374 -15.42 0.39 18.42
CA PHE A 374 -14.91 1.75 18.67
C PHE A 374 -14.18 2.36 17.46
N ASN A 375 -14.62 2.00 16.25
CA ASN A 375 -14.00 2.36 14.97
C ASN A 375 -12.50 2.04 14.89
N TYR A 376 -11.99 1.06 15.64
CA TYR A 376 -10.57 0.70 15.68
C TYR A 376 -10.31 -0.81 15.76
N PHE A 377 -10.94 -1.52 16.70
CA PHE A 377 -10.68 -2.94 16.92
C PHE A 377 -11.39 -3.80 15.89
N ASN A 378 -10.72 -4.78 15.32
CA ASN A 378 -11.28 -5.68 14.30
C ASN A 378 -11.30 -7.15 14.72
N TYR A 379 -10.75 -7.48 15.90
CA TYR A 379 -10.79 -8.81 16.49
C TYR A 379 -11.06 -8.73 17.99
N VAL A 380 -11.66 -9.80 18.54
CA VAL A 380 -11.76 -10.05 19.98
C VAL A 380 -11.21 -11.44 20.28
N ILE A 381 -10.42 -11.54 21.34
CA ILE A 381 -10.00 -12.82 21.91
C ILE A 381 -10.76 -13.04 23.20
N CYS A 382 -11.49 -14.15 23.27
CA CYS A 382 -12.22 -14.59 24.43
C CYS A 382 -11.39 -15.65 25.16
N THR A 383 -11.01 -15.36 26.40
CA THR A 383 -10.34 -16.33 27.27
C THR A 383 -11.24 -16.64 28.47
N ILE A 384 -11.55 -17.92 28.64
CA ILE A 384 -12.37 -18.42 29.74
C ILE A 384 -11.43 -19.01 30.79
N TYR A 385 -11.64 -18.61 32.05
CA TYR A 385 -10.93 -19.10 33.22
C TYR A 385 -11.90 -19.84 34.13
N PRO A 386 -12.11 -21.16 33.94
CA PRO A 386 -13.13 -21.91 34.68
C PRO A 386 -12.90 -21.92 36.19
N GLU A 387 -11.65 -21.98 36.65
CA GLU A 387 -11.30 -22.10 38.07
C GLU A 387 -11.71 -20.87 38.91
N ILE A 388 -11.67 -19.69 38.29
CA ILE A 388 -12.04 -18.43 38.95
C ILE A 388 -13.39 -17.89 38.46
N GLU A 389 -14.13 -18.68 37.67
CA GLU A 389 -15.37 -18.28 37.00
C GLU A 389 -15.19 -16.93 36.29
N GLY A 390 -14.09 -16.76 35.55
CA GLY A 390 -13.70 -15.51 34.90
C GLY A 390 -13.80 -15.57 33.38
N LEU A 391 -14.19 -14.45 32.76
CA LEU A 391 -14.20 -14.25 31.31
C LEU A 391 -13.39 -12.99 30.98
N VAL A 392 -12.45 -13.11 30.05
CA VAL A 392 -11.69 -11.97 29.54
C VAL A 392 -11.95 -11.81 28.04
N LEU A 393 -12.40 -10.63 27.62
CA LEU A 393 -12.49 -10.24 26.21
C LEU A 393 -11.41 -9.22 25.89
N THR A 394 -10.44 -9.61 25.06
CA THR A 394 -9.33 -8.75 24.62
C THR A 394 -9.57 -8.29 23.18
N PHE A 395 -10.00 -7.05 23.02
CA PHE A 395 -10.16 -6.40 21.74
C PHE A 395 -8.83 -5.87 21.22
N ARG A 396 -8.52 -6.16 19.95
CA ARG A 396 -7.26 -5.80 19.29
C ARG A 396 -7.45 -5.37 17.85
N LYS A 397 -6.52 -4.56 17.35
CA LYS A 397 -6.36 -4.29 15.92
C LYS A 397 -5.34 -5.26 15.34
N ALA A 398 -5.82 -6.34 14.74
CA ALA A 398 -4.99 -7.32 14.06
C ALA A 398 -4.70 -6.87 12.62
N PHE A 399 -3.43 -6.84 12.25
CA PHE A 399 -3.00 -6.58 10.89
C PHE A 399 -2.70 -7.91 10.19
N LYS A 400 -3.56 -8.30 9.26
CA LYS A 400 -3.31 -9.41 8.33
C LYS A 400 -2.88 -8.93 6.94
N ASN A 401 -2.92 -7.62 6.71
CA ASN A 401 -2.43 -6.96 5.48
C ASN A 401 -0.95 -6.51 5.66
N TYR A 402 -0.44 -5.64 4.80
CA TYR A 402 0.96 -5.19 4.87
C TYR A 402 1.24 -4.19 6.00
N SER A 403 0.23 -3.71 6.71
CA SER A 403 0.44 -2.81 7.83
C SER A 403 1.06 -3.51 9.04
N ARG A 404 2.03 -2.86 9.66
CA ARG A 404 2.64 -3.29 10.94
C ARG A 404 2.76 -2.14 11.95
N PHE A 405 2.12 -1.02 11.66
CA PHE A 405 2.20 0.22 12.44
C PHE A 405 0.81 0.75 12.77
N ILE A 406 0.74 1.75 13.66
CA ILE A 406 -0.42 2.62 13.87
C ILE A 406 0.02 4.07 13.82
N TYR A 407 -0.84 4.96 13.32
CA TYR A 407 -0.63 6.40 13.47
C TYR A 407 -0.98 6.83 14.89
N TYR A 408 -0.29 7.84 15.41
CA TYR A 408 -0.61 8.44 16.71
C TYR A 408 -2.08 8.89 16.77
N THR A 409 -2.60 9.46 15.68
CA THR A 409 -4.00 9.89 15.57
C THR A 409 -5.00 8.75 15.77
N GLU A 410 -4.66 7.51 15.41
CA GLU A 410 -5.53 6.36 15.68
C GLU A 410 -5.66 6.08 17.18
N ALA A 411 -4.55 6.13 17.92
CA ALA A 411 -4.52 5.93 19.37
C ALA A 411 -5.19 7.10 20.10
N GLU A 412 -4.93 8.35 19.67
CA GLU A 412 -5.57 9.54 20.22
C GLU A 412 -7.09 9.47 20.10
N THR A 413 -7.58 9.18 18.89
CA THR A 413 -9.01 9.09 18.59
C THR A 413 -9.67 7.95 19.37
N LEU A 414 -8.97 6.84 19.53
CA LEU A 414 -9.46 5.70 20.31
C LEU A 414 -9.62 6.04 21.79
N ILE A 415 -8.62 6.68 22.41
CA ILE A 415 -8.70 7.11 23.82
C ILE A 415 -9.85 8.10 24.00
N ASP A 416 -9.97 9.09 23.11
CA ASP A 416 -11.07 10.08 23.18
C ASP A 416 -12.43 9.39 23.03
N THR A 417 -12.52 8.39 22.17
CA THR A 417 -13.75 7.63 21.94
C THR A 417 -14.14 6.82 23.17
N ILE A 418 -13.21 6.03 23.72
CA ILE A 418 -13.45 5.15 24.86
C ILE A 418 -13.77 5.97 26.12
N THR A 419 -13.01 7.02 26.41
CA THR A 419 -13.22 7.87 27.58
C THR A 419 -14.54 8.64 27.52
N ARG A 420 -15.01 8.99 26.32
CA ARG A 420 -16.34 9.57 26.12
C ARG A 420 -17.46 8.55 26.40
N CYS A 421 -17.25 7.28 26.08
CA CYS A 421 -18.25 6.23 26.32
C CYS A 421 -18.35 5.80 27.78
N PHE A 422 -17.22 5.62 28.46
CA PHE A 422 -17.18 5.15 29.84
C PHE A 422 -17.08 6.27 30.88
N GLY A 423 -16.84 7.51 30.44
CA GLY A 423 -16.56 8.65 31.31
C GLY A 423 -15.09 8.70 31.75
N TYR A 424 -14.61 9.89 32.12
CA TYR A 424 -13.33 10.06 32.79
C TYR A 424 -13.37 11.34 33.62
N ASP A 425 -13.18 11.24 34.93
CA ASP A 425 -13.52 12.33 35.86
C ASP A 425 -12.52 13.51 35.79
N ASP A 426 -11.22 13.23 35.72
CA ASP A 426 -10.19 14.26 35.69
C ASP A 426 -9.71 14.54 34.26
N LEU A 427 -10.19 15.65 33.68
CA LEU A 427 -9.82 16.08 32.33
C LEU A 427 -8.36 16.55 32.19
N GLN A 428 -7.70 16.97 33.27
CA GLN A 428 -6.28 17.35 33.22
C GLN A 428 -5.41 16.09 33.26
N GLU A 429 -5.74 15.15 34.15
CA GLU A 429 -5.09 13.84 34.18
C GLU A 429 -5.26 13.11 32.84
N LEU A 430 -6.47 13.12 32.26
CA LEU A 430 -6.75 12.53 30.94
C LEU A 430 -5.80 13.07 29.87
N LYS A 431 -5.58 14.39 29.82
CA LYS A 431 -4.67 15.00 28.83
C LYS A 431 -3.23 14.53 29.02
N ILE A 432 -2.76 14.44 30.26
CA ILE A 432 -1.40 13.98 30.59
C ILE A 432 -1.25 12.51 30.23
N LYS A 433 -2.14 11.65 30.74
CA LYS A 433 -2.13 10.21 30.46
C LYS A 433 -2.27 9.90 28.97
N LYS A 434 -3.12 10.62 28.23
CA LYS A 434 -3.24 10.46 26.78
C LYS A 434 -1.91 10.77 26.09
N LYS A 435 -1.24 11.87 26.47
CA LYS A 435 0.07 12.22 25.91
C LYS A 435 1.11 11.14 26.22
N GLU A 436 1.19 10.70 27.46
CA GLU A 436 2.13 9.64 27.88
C GLU A 436 1.83 8.30 27.18
N PHE A 437 0.55 7.95 27.05
CA PHE A 437 0.13 6.75 26.34
C PHE A 437 0.50 6.82 24.85
N VAL A 438 0.27 7.95 24.17
CA VAL A 438 0.45 7.99 22.70
C VAL A 438 1.92 8.18 22.31
N TYR A 439 2.64 9.04 23.03
CA TYR A 439 3.94 9.55 22.59
C TYR A 439 5.13 9.07 23.43
N GLU A 440 4.88 8.49 24.59
CA GLU A 440 5.94 8.01 25.48
C GLU A 440 5.91 6.49 25.60
N ASP A 441 7.06 5.89 25.91
CA ASP A 441 7.16 4.45 26.15
C ASP A 441 6.85 4.11 27.62
N LYS A 442 5.72 4.62 28.11
CA LYS A 442 5.22 4.36 29.45
C LYS A 442 4.06 3.37 29.42
N ASP A 443 3.99 2.54 30.46
CA ASP A 443 2.88 1.61 30.69
C ASP A 443 1.73 2.35 31.36
N ILE A 444 0.99 3.09 30.53
CA ILE A 444 -0.21 3.83 30.95
C ILE A 444 -1.44 2.94 30.75
N THR A 445 -2.29 2.90 31.76
CA THR A 445 -3.59 2.22 31.70
C THR A 445 -4.72 3.19 32.02
N PHE A 446 -5.87 2.95 31.39
CA PHE A 446 -7.14 3.55 31.75
C PHE A 446 -8.06 2.43 32.22
N GLU A 447 -8.66 2.57 33.39
CA GLU A 447 -9.46 1.51 34.01
C GLU A 447 -10.83 2.06 34.45
N TRP A 448 -11.87 1.29 34.17
CA TRP A 448 -13.25 1.57 34.54
C TRP A 448 -13.83 0.38 35.28
N ILE A 449 -14.20 0.58 36.54
CA ILE A 449 -14.71 -0.48 37.43
C ILE A 449 -16.24 -0.42 37.45
N PHE A 450 -16.89 -1.58 37.38
CA PHE A 450 -18.34 -1.69 37.48
C PHE A 450 -18.73 -2.98 38.22
N GLU A 451 -20.02 -3.16 38.48
CA GLU A 451 -20.50 -4.37 39.13
C GLU A 451 -20.27 -5.59 38.23
N GLY A 452 -19.48 -6.54 38.72
CA GLY A 452 -19.15 -7.77 37.99
C GLY A 452 -17.87 -7.70 37.16
N GLY A 453 -17.10 -6.61 37.18
CA GLY A 453 -15.82 -6.58 36.46
C GLY A 453 -15.15 -5.22 36.34
N PHE A 454 -14.17 -5.15 35.43
CA PHE A 454 -13.56 -3.90 35.01
C PHE A 454 -13.21 -3.93 33.51
N ILE A 455 -13.12 -2.75 32.91
CA ILE A 455 -12.61 -2.53 31.56
C ILE A 455 -11.27 -1.83 31.67
N ARG A 456 -10.29 -2.25 30.89
CA ARG A 456 -8.94 -1.67 30.86
C ARG A 456 -8.47 -1.41 29.44
N LEU A 457 -8.10 -0.17 29.14
CA LEU A 457 -7.36 0.21 27.94
C LEU A 457 -5.87 0.31 28.29
N GLU A 458 -5.04 -0.46 27.60
CA GLU A 458 -3.59 -0.48 27.82
C GLU A 458 -2.83 -0.75 26.51
N LYS A 459 -1.50 -0.76 26.56
CA LYS A 459 -0.66 -1.18 25.44
C LYS A 459 -0.34 -2.66 25.54
N GLU A 460 -0.44 -3.38 24.41
CA GLU A 460 0.09 -4.73 24.30
C GLU A 460 1.62 -4.70 24.49
N GLU A 461 2.15 -5.61 25.29
CA GLU A 461 3.57 -5.65 25.69
C GLU A 461 4.52 -5.67 24.48
N ASN A 462 4.26 -6.55 23.51
CA ASN A 462 5.16 -6.78 22.37
C ASN A 462 5.05 -5.71 21.28
N THR A 463 3.83 -5.24 20.99
CA THR A 463 3.59 -4.34 19.84
C THR A 463 3.38 -2.90 20.23
N ARG A 464 3.20 -2.63 21.54
CA ARG A 464 2.85 -1.33 22.12
C ARG A 464 1.55 -0.74 21.56
N ARG A 465 0.72 -1.56 20.90
CA ARG A 465 -0.56 -1.14 20.32
C ARG A 465 -1.66 -1.13 21.37
N PRO A 466 -2.64 -0.21 21.27
CA PRO A 466 -3.81 -0.23 22.13
C PRO A 466 -4.55 -1.56 22.09
N ILE A 467 -4.87 -2.09 23.26
CA ILE A 467 -5.79 -3.21 23.48
C ILE A 467 -6.82 -2.80 24.52
N LEU A 468 -8.04 -3.30 24.38
CA LEU A 468 -9.12 -3.06 25.33
C LEU A 468 -9.56 -4.40 25.93
N ASN A 469 -9.38 -4.54 27.23
CA ASN A 469 -9.69 -5.74 28.00
C ASN A 469 -10.97 -5.55 28.79
N TYR A 470 -11.91 -6.48 28.66
CA TYR A 470 -13.08 -6.59 29.52
C TYR A 470 -12.85 -7.79 30.42
N VAL A 471 -12.70 -7.57 31.72
CA VAL A 471 -12.48 -8.64 32.71
C VAL A 471 -13.75 -8.79 33.52
N LEU A 472 -14.43 -9.91 33.34
CA LEU A 472 -15.78 -10.17 33.83
C LEU A 472 -15.79 -11.36 34.79
N SER A 473 -16.53 -11.23 35.88
CA SER A 473 -16.86 -12.30 36.81
C SER A 473 -18.17 -12.98 36.40
N ILE A 474 -18.13 -14.29 36.23
CA ILE A 474 -19.28 -15.14 35.84
C ILE A 474 -20.03 -15.67 37.09
N LYS A 475 -19.61 -15.28 38.31
CA LYS A 475 -20.28 -15.68 39.55
C LYS A 475 -21.78 -15.38 39.48
N LYS A 476 -22.60 -16.44 39.40
CA LYS A 476 -24.05 -16.33 39.53
C LYS A 476 -24.35 -15.82 40.93
N GLU A 477 -25.04 -14.69 41.03
CA GLU A 477 -25.70 -14.32 42.29
C GLU A 477 -26.58 -15.49 42.71
N LYS A 478 -26.21 -16.17 43.82
CA LYS A 478 -27.11 -17.07 44.51
C LYS A 478 -28.21 -16.21 45.13
N LYS A 479 -29.33 -16.05 44.41
CA LYS A 479 -30.58 -15.56 45.01
C LYS A 479 -31.12 -16.57 46.01
#